data_AF-A0A967PDG7-F1
#
_entry.id   AF-A0A967PDG7-F1
#
_cell.length_a   1.000
_cell.length_b   1.000
_cell.length_c   1.000
_cell.angle_alpha   90.00
_cell.angle_beta   90.00
_cell.angle_gamma   90.00
#
_symmetry.space_group_name_H-M   'P 1'
#
loop_
_entity.id
_entity.type
_entity.pdbx_description
1 polymer ?
#
loop_
_entity_poly.entity_id
_entity_poly.type
_entity_poly.pdbx_seq_one_letter_code
_entity_poly.pdbx_strand_id
1 'polypeptide(L)' 'TDAGHWLHLFWTRVQDPSGTTNLDFEFNQSLTPSANGVTPVRTVGDLLLTYDLSKGGTVPVISIREWDGGDWGPAVD' A
#
# COMPACT_ATOMS: atom_id res chain seq x y z
N THR A 1 28.73 0.94 -1.00
CA THR A 1 27.74 1.16 0.06
C THR A 1 26.46 1.54 -0.64
N ASP A 2 25.50 0.61 -0.71
CA ASP A 2 24.18 0.94 -1.26
C ASP A 2 23.52 1.93 -0.31
N ALA A 3 23.65 3.22 -0.63
CA ALA A 3 22.80 4.22 -0.03
C ALA A 3 21.40 3.93 -0.58
N GLY A 4 20.64 3.12 0.15
CA GLY A 4 19.33 2.64 -0.28
C GLY A 4 18.50 3.74 -0.91
N HIS A 5 17.82 3.41 -2.01
CA HIS A 5 16.89 4.35 -2.63
C HIS A 5 15.70 4.55 -1.69
N TRP A 6 15.48 5.79 -1.26
CA TRP A 6 14.36 6.15 -0.41
C TRP A 6 13.19 6.59 -1.28
N LEU A 7 12.00 6.09 -0.96
CA LEU A 7 10.75 6.58 -1.50
C LEU A 7 10.09 7.47 -0.44
N HIS A 8 9.81 8.72 -0.81
CA HIS A 8 9.05 9.63 0.02
C HIS A 8 7.66 9.82 -0.56
N LEU A 9 6.64 9.50 0.22
CA LEU A 9 5.23 9.65 -0.16
C LEU A 9 4.58 10.68 0.76
N PHE A 10 3.80 11.59 0.17
CA PHE A 10 3.06 12.61 0.90
C PHE A 10 1.66 12.73 0.32
N TRP A 11 0.67 12.84 1.18
CA TRP A 11 -0.72 13.08 0.79
C TRP A 11 -1.43 13.94 1.85
N THR A 12 -2.48 14.63 1.43
CA THR A 12 -3.33 15.44 2.31
C THR A 12 -4.79 15.08 2.07
N ARG A 13 -5.52 14.77 3.15
CA ARG A 13 -6.96 14.54 3.07
C ARG A 13 -7.70 15.88 3.16
N VAL A 14 -8.62 16.11 2.23
CA VAL A 14 -9.66 17.16 2.36
C VAL A 14 -10.77 16.61 3.27
N GLN A 15 -11.11 17.35 4.32
CA GLN A 15 -11.95 16.84 5.42
C GLN A 15 -13.44 16.75 5.13
N ASP A 16 -13.96 17.47 4.12
CA ASP A 16 -15.39 17.58 3.84
C ASP A 16 -15.75 16.90 2.49
N PRO A 17 -16.68 15.93 2.47
CA PRO A 17 -17.37 15.32 3.62
C PRO A 17 -16.48 14.38 4.46
N SER A 18 -16.81 14.29 5.75
CA SER A 18 -16.13 13.37 6.66
C SER A 18 -16.54 11.92 6.42
N GLY A 19 -15.59 11.00 6.35
CA GLY A 19 -15.86 9.59 6.11
C GLY A 19 -14.63 8.72 6.32
N THR A 20 -14.76 7.43 6.03
CA THR A 20 -13.60 6.53 5.97
C THR A 20 -12.76 6.88 4.75
N THR A 21 -11.43 6.91 4.91
CA THR A 21 -10.49 7.07 3.81
C THR A 21 -9.51 5.91 3.83
N ASN A 22 -9.50 5.14 2.75
CA ASN A 22 -8.56 4.06 2.51
C ASN A 22 -7.71 4.42 1.28
N LEU A 23 -6.40 4.28 1.39
CA LEU A 23 -5.46 4.48 0.30
C LEU A 23 -4.40 3.37 0.37
N ASP A 24 -4.21 2.69 -0.75
CA ASP A 24 -3.29 1.58 -0.86
C ASP A 24 -2.29 1.83 -2.00
N PHE A 25 -1.02 1.48 -1.76
CA PHE A 25 0.03 1.44 -2.77
C PHE A 25 0.59 0.04 -2.84
N GLU A 26 0.71 -0.48 -4.07
CA GLU A 26 1.31 -1.78 -4.32
C GLU A 26 2.65 -1.59 -5.05
N PHE A 27 3.71 -2.18 -4.51
CA PHE A 27 5.04 -2.20 -5.09
C PHE A 27 5.33 -3.61 -5.59
N ASN A 28 5.17 -3.78 -6.90
CA ASN A 28 5.40 -5.05 -7.56
C ASN A 28 6.75 -5.07 -8.26
N GLN A 29 7.44 -6.21 -8.16
CA GLN A 29 8.67 -6.45 -8.91
C GLN A 29 8.37 -6.78 -10.39
N SER A 30 7.19 -7.30 -10.70
CA SER A 30 6.78 -7.69 -12.05
C SER A 30 6.33 -6.50 -12.90
N LEU A 31 6.63 -6.56 -14.20
CA LEU A 31 6.07 -5.66 -15.22
C LEU A 31 4.94 -6.31 -16.02
N THR A 32 4.64 -7.59 -15.79
CA THR A 32 3.59 -8.31 -16.51
C THR A 32 2.23 -8.02 -15.88
N PRO A 33 1.26 -7.47 -16.63
CA PRO A 33 -0.09 -7.29 -16.11
C PRO A 33 -0.74 -8.64 -15.74
N SER A 34 -1.48 -8.66 -14.64
CA SER A 34 -2.33 -9.77 -14.25
C SER A 34 -3.54 -9.89 -15.19
N ALA A 35 -4.41 -10.86 -14.94
CA ALA A 35 -5.61 -11.10 -15.73
C ALA A 35 -6.56 -9.88 -15.81
N ASN A 36 -6.47 -8.93 -14.87
CA ASN A 36 -7.26 -7.70 -14.90
C ASN A 36 -6.70 -6.64 -15.88
N GLY A 37 -5.51 -6.87 -16.45
CA GLY A 37 -4.85 -5.99 -17.43
C GLY A 37 -4.26 -4.70 -16.85
N VAL A 38 -4.30 -4.49 -15.53
CA VAL A 38 -3.88 -3.24 -14.88
C VAL A 38 -2.85 -3.50 -13.78
N THR A 39 -3.17 -4.35 -12.80
CA THR A 39 -2.27 -4.66 -11.68
C THR A 39 -1.22 -5.66 -12.15
N PRO A 40 0.07 -5.47 -11.86
CA PRO A 40 1.09 -6.48 -12.15
C PRO A 40 0.82 -7.82 -11.45
N VAL A 41 1.34 -8.90 -12.02
CA VAL A 41 1.37 -10.21 -11.34
C VAL A 41 2.24 -10.09 -10.09
N ARG A 42 1.66 -10.44 -8.94
CA ARG A 42 2.37 -10.43 -7.65
C ARG A 42 3.44 -11.50 -7.59
N THR A 43 4.56 -11.17 -6.96
CA THR A 43 5.66 -12.07 -6.66
C THR A 43 6.00 -12.02 -5.17
N VAL A 44 6.59 -13.09 -4.63
CA VAL A 44 7.00 -13.13 -3.22
C VAL A 44 7.92 -11.95 -2.93
N GLY A 45 7.65 -11.22 -1.85
CA GLY A 45 8.39 -10.02 -1.47
C GLY A 45 7.82 -8.70 -2.00
N ASP A 46 6.79 -8.73 -2.86
CA ASP A 46 6.06 -7.51 -3.21
C ASP A 46 5.44 -6.89 -1.95
N LEU A 47 5.29 -5.56 -1.94
CA LEU A 47 4.82 -4.82 -0.76
C LEU A 47 3.48 -4.15 -1.02
N LEU A 48 2.60 -4.22 -0.03
CA LEU A 48 1.38 -3.44 0.06
C LEU A 48 1.50 -2.46 1.22
N LEU A 49 1.54 -1.17 0.90
CA LEU A 49 1.43 -0.09 1.88
C LEU A 49 -0.03 0.35 1.95
N THR A 50 -0.60 0.36 3.15
CA THR A 50 -1.98 0.79 3.39
C THR A 50 -2.03 2.00 4.32
N TYR A 51 -3.00 2.87 4.06
CA TYR A 51 -3.40 3.97 4.91
C TYR A 51 -4.89 3.84 5.18
N ASP A 52 -5.27 3.61 6.43
CA ASP A 52 -6.66 3.53 6.87
C ASP A 52 -6.98 4.63 7.88
N LEU A 53 -7.93 5.47 7.52
CA LEU A 53 -8.52 6.47 8.39
C LEU A 53 -10.01 6.20 8.54
N SER A 54 -10.39 5.61 9.66
CA SER A 54 -11.77 5.22 9.92
C SER A 54 -12.67 6.39 10.31
N LYS A 55 -13.90 6.44 9.76
CA LYS A 55 -15.05 7.24 10.23
C LYS A 55 -14.77 8.72 10.50
N GLY A 56 -14.00 9.38 9.64
CA GLY A 56 -13.68 10.79 9.80
C GLY A 56 -12.75 11.10 10.98
N GLY A 57 -12.06 10.10 11.51
CA GLY A 57 -11.03 10.27 12.53
C GLY A 57 -9.87 11.14 12.06
N THR A 58 -8.92 11.37 12.97
CA THR A 58 -7.74 12.21 12.72
C THR A 58 -6.42 11.46 12.78
N VAL A 59 -6.42 10.21 13.24
CA VAL A 59 -5.24 9.36 13.35
C VAL A 59 -5.37 8.19 12.37
N PRO A 60 -4.58 8.18 11.29
CA PRO A 60 -4.56 7.06 10.38
C PRO A 60 -3.69 5.92 10.91
N VAL A 61 -4.06 4.69 10.55
CA VAL A 61 -3.19 3.52 10.69
C VAL A 61 -2.47 3.32 9.36
N ILE A 62 -1.15 3.28 9.41
CA ILE A 62 -0.30 2.94 8.27
C ILE A 62 0.24 1.54 8.52
N SER A 63 0.23 0.68 7.52
CA SER A 63 0.87 -0.63 7.63
C SER A 63 1.46 -1.12 6.32
N ILE A 64 2.52 -1.90 6.42
CA ILE A 64 3.13 -2.63 5.30
C ILE A 64 2.73 -4.10 5.41
N ARG A 65 2.48 -4.75 4.28
CA ARG A 65 2.31 -6.20 4.17
C ARG A 65 3.17 -6.72 3.04
N GLU A 66 3.75 -7.89 3.25
CA GLU A 66 4.52 -8.59 2.22
C GLU A 66 3.68 -9.70 1.58
N TRP A 67 3.80 -9.87 0.27
CA TRP A 67 3.16 -10.98 -0.46
C TRP A 67 3.95 -12.27 -0.24
N ASP A 68 3.29 -13.34 0.23
CA ASP A 68 3.93 -14.62 0.53
C ASP A 68 3.90 -15.62 -0.64
N GLY A 69 3.26 -15.26 -1.74
CA GLY A 69 3.04 -16.12 -2.92
C GLY A 69 1.59 -16.53 -3.12
N GLY A 70 0.74 -16.38 -2.09
CA GLY A 70 -0.69 -16.66 -2.17
C GLY A 70 -1.57 -15.56 -1.58
N ASP A 71 -1.11 -14.92 -0.49
CA ASP A 71 -1.85 -13.90 0.24
C ASP A 71 -0.94 -12.75 0.71
N TRP A 72 -1.57 -11.64 1.09
CA TRP A 72 -0.88 -10.59 1.84
C TRP A 72 -0.69 -11.04 3.28
N GLY A 73 0.55 -11.05 3.74
CA GLY A 73 0.90 -11.38 5.11
C GLY A 73 0.30 -10.44 6.16
N PRO A 74 0.63 -10.66 7.44
CA PRO A 74 0.20 -9.77 8.51
C PRO A 74 0.73 -8.35 8.28
N ALA A 75 0.00 -7.37 8.79
CA ALA A 75 0.46 -5.99 8.84
C ALA A 75 1.71 -5.89 9.75
N VAL A 76 2.75 -5.24 9.24
CA VAL A 76 3.97 -4.86 9.95
C VAL A 76 4.14 -3.34 9.93
N ASP A 77 4.89 -2.82 10.89
CA ASP A 77 5.25 -1.40 11.04
C ASP A 77 6.69 -1.16 10.55
#